data_AF-A0A1B6IG57-F1
#
_entry.id   AF-A0A1B6IG57-F1
#
_cell.length_a   1.000
_cell.length_b   1.000
_cell.length_c   1.000
_cell.angle_alpha   90.00
_cell.angle_beta   90.00
_cell.angle_gamma   90.00
#
_symmetry.space_group_name_H-M   'P 1'
#
loop_
_entity.id
_entity.type
_entity.pdbx_description
1 polymer ?
#
loop_
_entity_poly.entity_id
_entity_poly.type
_entity_poly.pdbx_seq_one_letter_code
_entity_poly.pdbx_strand_id
1 'polypeptide(L)'
;YWDNETCDSVQGATEGVTYHQSIAKTDTLKYLRKTICRVTPLHFERELLKMGMKAYRFELPSDIFSRPSDNATEECFLSPGLPSLPSGLTDVSPCYYNFPIAASFPHFLNAERSVLESIDGLTPSKEKHGSFVIVEPNTGVPMESRARSQSNLVVRHVSSFPRVKRFSNTIIPMFWAEYNQVGLPWYIKSLMY
;
A
#
# COMPACT_ATOMS: atom_id res chain seq x y z
N TYR A 1 3.75 -3.80 -16.13
CA TYR A 1 5.01 -3.68 -15.38
C TYR A 1 5.55 -5.03 -14.95
N TRP A 2 4.66 -5.96 -14.59
CA TRP A 2 5.02 -7.28 -14.08
C TRP A 2 4.88 -8.34 -15.18
N ASP A 3 5.78 -9.33 -15.22
CA ASP A 3 5.76 -10.38 -16.25
C ASP A 3 4.55 -11.32 -16.11
N ASN A 4 4.00 -11.45 -14.91
CA ASN A 4 2.81 -12.25 -14.64
C ASN A 4 1.53 -11.44 -14.95
N GLU A 5 0.79 -11.85 -15.98
CA GLU A 5 -0.44 -11.18 -16.44
C GLU A 5 -1.49 -11.01 -15.33
N THR A 6 -1.57 -11.96 -14.39
CA THR A 6 -2.54 -11.88 -13.28
C THR A 6 -2.16 -10.75 -12.32
N CYS A 7 -0.87 -10.55 -12.08
CA CYS A 7 -0.34 -9.56 -11.17
C CYS A 7 -0.21 -8.16 -11.80
N ASP A 8 -0.09 -8.10 -13.13
CA ASP A 8 -0.17 -6.84 -13.89
C ASP A 8 -1.62 -6.41 -14.20
N SER A 9 -2.59 -7.27 -13.89
CA SER A 9 -4.01 -6.97 -14.15
C SER A 9 -4.54 -5.85 -13.27
N VAL A 10 -5.18 -4.88 -13.91
CA VAL A 10 -5.92 -3.78 -13.24
C VAL A 10 -7.42 -4.06 -13.13
N GLN A 11 -7.86 -5.27 -13.46
CA GLN A 11 -9.29 -5.60 -13.59
C GLN A 11 -10.04 -5.48 -12.25
N GLY A 12 -11.08 -4.64 -12.27
CA GLY A 12 -11.96 -4.37 -11.13
C GLY A 12 -11.35 -3.44 -10.08
N ALA A 13 -10.14 -2.90 -10.33
CA ALA A 13 -9.53 -1.92 -9.45
C ALA A 13 -10.06 -0.51 -9.70
N THR A 14 -10.14 0.28 -8.64
CA THR A 14 -10.49 1.71 -8.72
C THR A 14 -9.39 2.56 -8.10
N GLU A 15 -9.36 3.85 -8.42
CA GLU A 15 -8.46 4.82 -7.76
C GLU A 15 -8.94 5.21 -6.35
N GLY A 16 -9.93 4.49 -5.80
CA GLY A 16 -10.49 4.74 -4.47
C GLY A 16 -11.42 5.95 -4.38
N VAL A 17 -11.87 6.50 -5.52
CA VAL A 17 -12.86 7.60 -5.58
C VAL A 17 -14.27 7.05 -5.32
N THR A 18 -14.60 5.92 -5.93
CA THR A 18 -15.81 5.13 -5.70
C THR A 18 -15.51 3.64 -5.86
N TYR A 19 -16.41 2.80 -5.33
CA TYR A 19 -16.43 1.36 -5.54
C TYR A 19 -17.79 0.94 -6.14
N HIS A 20 -17.96 -0.35 -6.44
CA HIS A 20 -19.24 -0.86 -6.91
C HIS A 20 -20.35 -0.66 -5.86
N GLN A 21 -21.59 -0.59 -6.32
CA GLN A 21 -22.77 -0.53 -5.46
C GLN A 21 -23.03 -1.88 -4.78
N SER A 22 -23.82 -1.85 -3.70
CA SER A 22 -24.25 -3.05 -2.95
C SER A 22 -23.08 -3.88 -2.40
N ILE A 23 -22.10 -3.21 -1.78
CA ILE A 23 -20.92 -3.85 -1.18
C ILE A 23 -21.36 -4.83 -0.08
N ALA A 24 -20.91 -6.07 -0.17
CA ALA A 24 -21.00 -7.09 0.85
C ALA A 24 -19.75 -7.13 1.73
N LYS A 25 -19.87 -7.67 2.94
CA LYS A 25 -18.73 -7.85 3.86
C LYS A 25 -17.72 -8.89 3.37
N THR A 26 -18.15 -9.77 2.45
CA THR A 26 -17.32 -10.79 1.81
C THR A 26 -16.55 -10.28 0.61
N ASP A 27 -16.83 -9.05 0.16
CA ASP A 27 -16.17 -8.49 -1.01
C ASP A 27 -14.70 -8.19 -0.73
N THR A 28 -13.91 -8.17 -1.79
CA THR A 28 -12.55 -7.64 -1.79
C THR A 28 -12.50 -6.41 -2.67
N LEU A 29 -12.38 -5.24 -2.05
CA LEU A 29 -12.28 -3.99 -2.78
C LEU A 29 -10.87 -3.86 -3.36
N LYS A 30 -10.75 -3.69 -4.66
CA LYS A 30 -9.46 -3.55 -5.34
C LYS A 30 -9.10 -2.07 -5.49
N TYR A 31 -7.96 -1.68 -4.95
CA TYR A 31 -7.44 -0.31 -4.99
C TYR A 31 -6.17 -0.26 -5.81
N LEU A 32 -6.09 0.68 -6.76
CA LEU A 32 -4.89 0.93 -7.54
C LEU A 32 -4.39 2.35 -7.26
N ARG A 33 -3.11 2.46 -6.91
CA ARG A 33 -2.42 3.75 -6.83
C ARG A 33 -1.11 3.68 -7.57
N LYS A 34 -0.84 4.71 -8.37
CA LYS A 34 0.43 4.87 -9.09
C LYS A 34 1.67 4.84 -8.17
N THR A 35 1.52 5.12 -6.87
CA THR A 35 2.63 5.08 -5.90
C THR A 35 3.05 3.67 -5.48
N ILE A 36 2.19 2.67 -5.65
CA ILE A 36 2.45 1.27 -5.26
C ILE A 36 2.58 0.36 -6.50
N CYS A 37 2.15 0.85 -7.67
CA CYS A 37 2.40 0.22 -8.98
C CYS A 37 1.84 -1.19 -9.17
N ARG A 38 0.83 -1.53 -8.37
CA ARG A 38 0.01 -2.75 -8.51
C ARG A 38 -1.34 -2.53 -7.85
N VAL A 39 -2.28 -3.39 -8.19
CA VAL A 39 -3.56 -3.48 -7.51
C VAL A 39 -3.36 -4.09 -6.13
N THR A 40 -3.92 -3.46 -5.11
CA THR A 40 -3.93 -3.96 -3.74
C THR A 40 -5.36 -4.29 -3.29
N PRO A 41 -5.60 -5.45 -2.68
CA PRO A 41 -6.88 -5.77 -2.08
C PRO A 41 -7.09 -4.99 -0.78
N LEU A 42 -8.33 -4.65 -0.47
CA LEU A 42 -8.77 -4.19 0.83
C LEU A 42 -9.82 -5.19 1.34
N HIS A 43 -9.67 -5.64 2.59
CA HIS A 43 -10.54 -6.63 3.20
C HIS A 43 -11.38 -6.00 4.31
N PHE A 44 -12.62 -6.48 4.44
CA PHE A 44 -13.54 -6.03 5.47
C PHE A 44 -12.93 -6.25 6.86
N GLU A 45 -12.99 -5.23 7.70
CA GLU A 45 -12.55 -5.30 9.09
C GLU A 45 -13.76 -5.22 10.02
N ARG A 46 -14.57 -4.16 9.91
CA ARG A 46 -15.78 -4.01 10.74
C ARG A 46 -16.85 -3.10 10.13
N GLU A 47 -18.05 -3.23 10.69
CA GLU A 47 -19.17 -2.32 10.46
C GLU A 47 -19.14 -1.19 11.51
N LEU A 48 -19.52 0.02 11.10
CA LEU A 48 -19.58 1.19 11.96
C LEU A 48 -20.64 2.18 11.46
N LEU A 49 -20.97 3.16 12.31
CA LEU A 49 -21.73 4.33 11.90
C LEU A 49 -20.77 5.48 11.59
N LYS A 50 -20.94 6.11 10.42
CA LYS A 50 -20.21 7.31 10.03
C LYS A 50 -21.21 8.32 9.50
N MET A 51 -21.16 9.57 9.99
CA MET A 51 -22.09 10.62 9.57
C MET A 51 -23.59 10.24 9.70
N GLY A 52 -23.94 9.37 10.65
CA GLY A 52 -25.30 8.86 10.85
C GLY A 52 -25.72 7.70 9.93
N MET A 53 -24.86 7.28 9.01
CA MET A 53 -25.12 6.20 8.06
C MET A 53 -24.32 4.95 8.42
N LYS A 54 -24.88 3.78 8.07
CA LYS A 54 -24.17 2.50 8.13
C LYS A 54 -23.01 2.52 7.14
N ALA A 55 -21.83 2.12 7.60
CA ALA A 55 -20.61 2.08 6.80
C ALA A 55 -19.80 0.82 7.11
N TYR A 56 -18.98 0.41 6.14
CA TYR A 56 -18.03 -0.68 6.27
C TYR A 56 -16.61 -0.14 6.20
N ARG A 57 -15.76 -0.58 7.13
CA ARG A 57 -14.33 -0.32 7.09
C ARG A 57 -13.63 -1.49 6.42
N PHE A 58 -12.90 -1.19 5.35
CA PHE A 58 -11.98 -2.11 4.70
C PHE A 58 -10.55 -1.64 4.94
N GLU A 59 -9.64 -2.56 5.26
CA GLU A 59 -8.23 -2.28 5.53
C GLU A 59 -7.33 -2.93 4.49
N LEU A 60 -6.19 -2.28 4.24
CA LEU A 60 -5.11 -2.87 3.48
C LEU A 60 -4.45 -3.97 4.32
N PRO A 61 -4.34 -5.21 3.82
CA PRO A 61 -3.78 -6.33 4.59
C PRO A 61 -2.35 -6.07 5.06
N SER A 62 -2.01 -6.58 6.24
CA SER A 62 -0.68 -6.37 6.83
C SER A 62 0.44 -7.02 6.02
N ASP A 63 0.11 -8.10 5.32
CA ASP A 63 0.99 -8.92 4.51
C ASP A 63 1.06 -8.48 3.05
N ILE A 64 0.43 -7.36 2.68
CA ILE A 64 0.43 -6.92 1.28
C ILE A 64 1.85 -6.76 0.71
N PHE A 65 2.79 -6.26 1.51
CA PHE A 65 4.20 -6.12 1.14
C PHE A 65 5.08 -7.25 1.67
N SER A 66 4.47 -8.25 2.32
CA SER A 66 5.19 -9.42 2.80
C SER A 66 5.63 -10.28 1.62
N ARG A 67 6.67 -11.05 1.88
CA ARG A 67 7.16 -12.09 1.00
C ARG A 67 6.79 -13.44 1.63
N PRO A 68 5.66 -14.04 1.22
CA PRO A 68 5.23 -15.32 1.78
C PRO A 68 6.26 -16.39 1.40
N SER A 69 6.57 -17.30 2.32
CA SER A 69 7.50 -18.41 2.06
C SER A 69 7.01 -19.40 0.99
N ASP A 70 5.75 -19.27 0.56
CA ASP A 70 5.19 -19.99 -0.58
C ASP A 70 5.55 -19.22 -1.87
N ASN A 71 6.51 -19.77 -2.63
CA ASN A 71 7.12 -19.17 -3.84
C ASN A 71 6.13 -18.58 -4.87
N ALA A 72 4.87 -19.02 -4.90
CA ALA A 72 3.90 -18.66 -5.95
C ALA A 72 3.47 -17.18 -5.96
N THR A 73 3.42 -16.50 -4.80
CA THR A 73 3.10 -15.05 -4.75
C THR A 73 4.36 -14.18 -4.76
N GLU A 74 5.50 -14.73 -4.32
CA GLU A 74 6.79 -14.05 -4.43
C GLU A 74 7.12 -13.75 -5.89
N GLU A 75 6.90 -14.69 -6.81
CA GLU A 75 7.28 -14.58 -8.23
C GLU A 75 6.71 -13.35 -8.95
N CYS A 76 5.53 -12.86 -8.56
CA CYS A 76 4.83 -11.81 -9.30
C CYS A 76 5.49 -10.43 -9.27
N PHE A 77 6.15 -10.09 -8.16
CA PHE A 77 6.64 -8.73 -7.91
C PHE A 77 8.17 -8.70 -7.68
N LEU A 78 8.86 -9.72 -8.20
CA LEU A 78 10.31 -9.72 -8.26
C LEU A 78 10.79 -8.86 -9.43
N SER A 79 11.89 -8.16 -9.21
CA SER A 79 12.63 -7.52 -10.28
C SER A 79 13.64 -8.54 -10.83
N PRO A 80 13.50 -8.98 -12.09
CA PRO A 80 14.38 -9.99 -12.66
C PRO A 80 15.86 -9.60 -12.57
N GLY A 81 16.72 -10.55 -12.17
CA GLY A 81 18.17 -10.34 -12.07
C GLY A 81 18.64 -9.49 -10.89
N LEU A 82 17.73 -9.10 -9.98
CA LEU A 82 18.07 -8.33 -8.78
C LEU A 82 17.80 -9.13 -7.51
N PRO A 83 18.65 -9.00 -6.47
CA PRO A 83 18.34 -9.51 -5.15
C PRO A 83 16.99 -9.02 -4.65
N SER A 84 16.25 -9.95 -4.04
CA SER A 84 15.03 -9.71 -3.30
C SER A 84 15.22 -8.66 -2.21
N LEU A 85 14.23 -7.77 -2.07
CA LEU A 85 14.13 -6.87 -0.92
C LEU A 85 13.68 -7.66 0.32
N PRO A 86 13.92 -7.16 1.54
CA PRO A 86 13.35 -7.75 2.74
C PRO A 86 11.81 -7.74 2.73
N SER A 87 11.20 -8.62 3.54
CA SER A 87 9.75 -8.67 3.68
C SER A 87 9.20 -7.35 4.26
N GLY A 88 8.04 -6.89 3.76
CA GLY A 88 7.46 -5.58 4.06
C GLY A 88 7.83 -4.47 3.09
N LEU A 89 8.61 -4.79 2.05
CA LEU A 89 8.94 -3.88 0.95
C LEU A 89 8.61 -4.50 -0.40
N THR A 90 8.06 -3.68 -1.28
CA THR A 90 7.84 -4.03 -2.69
C THR A 90 8.66 -3.12 -3.58
N ASP A 91 9.32 -3.70 -4.57
CA ASP A 91 10.06 -2.92 -5.57
C ASP A 91 9.05 -2.15 -6.43
N VAL A 92 9.28 -0.86 -6.65
CA VAL A 92 8.45 -0.05 -7.55
C VAL A 92 9.30 0.58 -8.65
N SER A 93 10.60 0.24 -8.74
CA SER A 93 11.46 0.74 -9.82
C SER A 93 10.92 0.51 -11.24
N PRO A 94 10.21 -0.59 -11.59
CA PRO A 94 9.71 -0.80 -12.96
C PRO A 94 8.69 0.26 -13.42
N CYS A 95 7.93 0.86 -12.50
CA CYS A 95 6.97 1.92 -12.84
C CYS A 95 7.57 3.33 -12.70
N TYR A 96 8.78 3.45 -12.18
CA TYR A 96 9.48 4.71 -11.92
C TYR A 96 10.77 4.83 -12.73
N TYR A 97 10.73 4.50 -14.03
CA TYR A 97 11.87 4.63 -14.94
C TYR A 97 13.14 3.92 -14.46
N ASN A 98 12.98 2.77 -13.79
CA ASN A 98 14.06 1.99 -13.15
C ASN A 98 14.84 2.74 -12.06
N PHE A 99 14.29 3.84 -11.54
CA PHE A 99 14.87 4.53 -10.39
C PHE A 99 14.69 3.63 -9.13
N PRO A 100 15.74 3.43 -8.31
CA PRO A 100 15.77 2.35 -7.31
C PRO A 100 14.95 2.70 -6.06
N ILE A 101 13.63 2.69 -6.19
CA ILE A 101 12.68 2.94 -5.10
C ILE A 101 11.94 1.65 -4.73
N ALA A 102 11.73 1.48 -3.43
CA ALA A 102 10.80 0.51 -2.87
C ALA A 102 9.67 1.23 -2.12
N ALA A 103 8.46 0.68 -2.18
CA ALA A 103 7.33 1.09 -1.38
C ALA A 103 7.18 0.19 -0.13
N SER A 104 6.74 0.78 0.98
CA SER A 104 6.38 0.08 2.22
C SER A 104 5.24 0.79 2.93
N PHE A 105 4.76 0.23 4.04
CA PHE A 105 3.98 1.04 5.00
C PHE A 105 4.88 2.10 5.68
N PRO A 106 4.30 3.21 6.16
CA PRO A 106 5.03 4.21 6.95
C PRO A 106 5.70 3.62 8.19
N HIS A 107 6.90 4.13 8.48
CA HIS A 107 7.82 3.64 9.51
C HIS A 107 8.08 2.13 9.41
N PHE A 108 8.01 1.57 8.20
CA PHE A 108 8.17 0.14 7.92
C PHE A 108 7.24 -0.74 8.77
N LEU A 109 6.00 -0.29 9.02
CA LEU A 109 4.99 -1.11 9.69
C LEU A 109 4.85 -2.47 8.96
N ASN A 110 4.87 -3.55 9.73
CA ASN A 110 4.82 -4.94 9.27
C ASN A 110 6.02 -5.41 8.43
N ALA A 111 7.12 -4.65 8.38
CA ALA A 111 8.35 -5.12 7.76
C ALA A 111 9.14 -6.06 8.66
N GLU A 112 10.07 -6.78 8.04
CA GLU A 112 11.01 -7.64 8.73
C GLU A 112 11.85 -6.86 9.75
N ARG A 113 12.18 -7.51 10.86
CA ARG A 113 12.92 -6.93 11.98
C ARG A 113 14.27 -6.33 11.55
N SER A 114 14.96 -6.96 10.61
CA SER A 114 16.23 -6.47 10.05
C SER A 114 16.13 -5.06 9.44
N VAL A 115 14.98 -4.71 8.86
CA VAL A 115 14.72 -3.38 8.31
C VAL A 115 14.50 -2.36 9.43
N LEU A 116 13.70 -2.73 10.43
CA LEU A 116 13.39 -1.87 11.58
C LEU A 116 14.62 -1.55 12.42
N GLU A 117 15.52 -2.53 12.60
CA GLU A 117 16.76 -2.37 13.37
C GLU A 117 17.85 -1.60 12.61
N SER A 118 17.70 -1.42 11.29
CA SER A 118 18.70 -0.72 10.48
C SER A 118 18.63 0.82 10.58
N ILE A 119 17.55 1.37 11.15
CA ILE A 119 17.26 2.81 11.16
C ILE A 119 16.71 3.23 12.52
N ASP A 120 17.37 4.18 13.16
CA ASP A 120 16.88 4.81 14.39
C ASP A 120 15.73 5.79 14.11
N GLY A 121 14.82 5.94 15.08
CA GLY A 121 13.71 6.91 15.03
C GLY A 121 12.41 6.40 14.40
N LEU A 122 12.33 5.11 14.07
CA LEU A 122 11.10 4.49 13.59
C LEU A 122 10.12 4.20 14.73
N THR A 123 8.84 4.52 14.56
CA THR A 123 7.77 4.24 15.54
C THR A 123 6.53 3.65 14.84
N PRO A 124 6.62 2.42 14.29
CA PRO A 124 5.50 1.81 13.56
C PRO A 124 4.26 1.67 14.43
N SER A 125 3.10 2.08 13.90
CA SER A 125 1.81 1.98 14.59
C SER A 125 0.72 1.65 13.58
N LYS A 126 -0.08 0.60 13.84
CA LYS A 126 -1.18 0.21 12.95
C LYS A 126 -2.19 1.35 12.77
N GLU A 127 -2.51 2.07 13.85
CA GLU A 127 -3.48 3.17 13.83
C GLU A 127 -2.98 4.35 12.97
N LYS A 128 -1.71 4.74 13.15
CA LYS A 128 -1.13 5.89 12.44
C LYS A 128 -0.70 5.57 11.02
N HIS A 129 -0.29 4.34 10.74
CA HIS A 129 0.41 3.98 9.50
C HIS A 129 -0.34 2.95 8.64
N GLY A 130 -1.39 2.32 9.15
CA GLY A 130 -2.24 1.41 8.37
C GLY A 130 -3.11 2.16 7.36
N SER A 131 -3.39 1.56 6.21
CA SER A 131 -4.28 2.15 5.19
C SER A 131 -5.68 1.57 5.30
N PHE A 132 -6.71 2.39 5.09
CA PHE A 132 -8.10 1.96 5.15
C PHE A 132 -9.03 2.84 4.31
N VAL A 133 -10.23 2.32 4.07
CA VAL A 133 -11.38 3.06 3.57
C VAL A 133 -12.62 2.73 4.39
N ILE A 134 -13.43 3.75 4.67
CA ILE A 134 -14.77 3.62 5.25
C ILE A 134 -15.75 3.99 4.13
N VAL A 135 -16.57 3.03 3.73
CA VAL A 135 -17.46 3.12 2.56
C VAL A 135 -18.91 2.90 2.97
N GLU A 136 -19.83 3.65 2.38
CA GLU A 136 -21.27 3.38 2.52
C GLU A 136 -21.65 2.22 1.57
N PRO A 137 -22.27 1.15 2.08
CA PRO A 137 -22.37 -0.11 1.35
C PRO A 137 -23.33 -0.07 0.14
N ASN A 138 -24.42 0.70 0.18
CA ASN A 138 -25.38 0.70 -0.93
C ASN A 138 -24.82 1.40 -2.16
N THR A 139 -24.20 2.55 -1.97
CA THR A 139 -23.70 3.43 -3.04
C THR A 139 -22.26 3.13 -3.43
N GLY A 140 -21.46 2.54 -2.54
CA GLY A 140 -20.03 2.34 -2.75
C GLY A 140 -19.19 3.62 -2.61
N VAL A 141 -19.78 4.69 -2.04
CA VAL A 141 -19.11 5.99 -1.87
C VAL A 141 -18.22 5.98 -0.61
N PRO A 142 -16.90 6.27 -0.75
CA PRO A 142 -15.99 6.42 0.38
C PRO A 142 -16.33 7.66 1.20
N MET A 143 -16.64 7.44 2.47
CA MET A 143 -16.95 8.48 3.46
C MET A 143 -15.71 9.01 4.16
N GLU A 144 -14.69 8.17 4.27
CA GLU A 144 -13.34 8.53 4.72
C GLU A 144 -12.34 7.52 4.15
N SER A 145 -11.20 7.98 3.65
CA SER A 145 -10.11 7.11 3.22
C SER A 145 -8.77 7.66 3.65
N ARG A 146 -7.88 6.74 4.07
CA ARG A 146 -6.50 7.03 4.42
C ARG A 146 -5.63 6.04 3.67
N ALA A 147 -5.04 6.49 2.56
CA ALA A 147 -4.05 5.71 1.83
C ALA A 147 -2.65 6.20 2.20
N ARG A 148 -1.88 5.35 2.87
CA ARG A 148 -0.58 5.66 3.45
C ARG A 148 0.48 4.76 2.85
N SER A 149 1.54 5.37 2.34
CA SER A 149 2.68 4.66 1.74
C SER A 149 3.97 5.41 2.00
N GLN A 150 5.06 4.67 2.15
CA GLN A 150 6.41 5.20 2.30
C GLN A 150 7.24 4.89 1.08
N SER A 151 8.00 5.88 0.62
CA SER A 151 8.97 5.75 -0.46
C SER A 151 10.38 5.63 0.11
N ASN A 152 11.08 4.59 -0.31
CA ASN A 152 12.39 4.23 0.21
C ASN A 152 13.39 4.14 -0.94
N LEU A 153 14.58 4.71 -0.79
CA LEU A 153 15.67 4.55 -1.73
C LEU A 153 16.39 3.22 -1.44
N VAL A 154 16.51 2.36 -2.43
CA VAL A 154 17.24 1.09 -2.35
C VAL A 154 18.67 1.33 -2.83
N VAL A 155 19.60 1.50 -1.89
CA VAL A 155 21.02 1.65 -2.21
C VAL A 155 21.65 0.27 -2.29
N ARG A 156 21.87 -0.22 -3.51
CA ARG A 156 22.57 -1.49 -3.76
C ARG A 156 24.08 -1.36 -3.50
N HIS A 157 24.84 -2.37 -3.91
CA HIS A 157 26.27 -2.40 -3.72
C HIS A 157 26.97 -1.23 -4.46
N VAL A 158 27.49 -0.26 -3.70
CA VAL A 158 28.16 0.96 -4.23
C VAL A 158 29.57 1.13 -3.66
N SER A 159 30.26 0.01 -3.41
CA SER A 159 31.59 -0.02 -2.79
C SER A 159 32.66 0.76 -3.57
N SER A 160 32.49 0.88 -4.88
CA SER A 160 33.36 1.63 -5.79
C SER A 160 33.26 3.15 -5.67
N PHE A 161 32.30 3.67 -4.90
CA PHE A 161 32.07 5.11 -4.73
C PHE A 161 32.38 5.56 -3.29
N PRO A 162 33.58 6.09 -3.01
CA PRO A 162 34.04 6.35 -1.64
C PRO A 162 33.11 7.23 -0.80
N ARG A 163 32.45 8.22 -1.42
CA ARG A 163 31.56 9.17 -0.73
C ARG A 163 30.25 8.56 -0.24
N VAL A 164 29.78 7.50 -0.88
CA VAL A 164 28.47 6.87 -0.58
C VAL A 164 28.58 5.41 -0.16
N LYS A 165 29.80 4.86 -0.11
CA LYS A 165 30.08 3.47 0.31
C LYS A 165 29.46 3.10 1.66
N ARG A 166 29.34 4.06 2.59
CA ARG A 166 28.69 3.86 3.90
C ARG A 166 27.21 3.47 3.83
N PHE A 167 26.55 3.76 2.71
CA PHE A 167 25.14 3.45 2.45
C PHE A 167 24.97 2.19 1.60
N SER A 168 26.06 1.47 1.30
CA SER A 168 26.01 0.29 0.46
C SER A 168 25.12 -0.79 1.09
N ASN A 169 24.20 -1.34 0.29
CA ASN A 169 23.23 -2.36 0.72
C ASN A 169 22.29 -1.86 1.84
N THR A 170 21.88 -0.60 1.78
CA THR A 170 20.98 0.01 2.76
C THR A 170 19.69 0.47 2.09
N ILE A 171 18.59 0.39 2.83
CA ILE A 171 17.30 0.98 2.45
C ILE A 171 17.17 2.30 3.22
N ILE A 172 17.03 3.41 2.52
CA ILE A 172 16.93 4.74 3.13
C ILE A 172 15.49 5.24 2.99
N PRO A 173 14.72 5.38 4.09
CA PRO A 173 13.39 5.96 4.02
C PRO A 173 13.51 7.44 3.65
N MET A 174 12.85 7.84 2.56
CA MET A 174 12.91 9.22 2.10
C MET A 174 11.78 10.04 2.72
N PHE A 175 10.55 9.59 2.54
CA PHE A 175 9.34 10.20 3.08
C PHE A 175 8.20 9.19 3.06
N TRP A 176 7.17 9.46 3.85
CA TRP A 176 5.87 8.81 3.69
C TRP A 176 4.80 9.87 3.43
N ALA A 177 3.75 9.47 2.72
CA ALA A 177 2.65 10.33 2.36
C ALA A 177 1.33 9.70 2.80
N GLU A 178 0.39 10.56 3.22
CA GLU A 178 -1.01 10.21 3.43
C GLU A 178 -1.85 10.92 2.37
N TYR A 179 -2.54 10.14 1.53
CA TYR A 179 -3.68 10.65 0.79
C TYR A 179 -4.91 10.47 1.66
N ASN A 180 -5.49 11.61 2.02
CA ASN A 180 -6.57 11.68 2.98
C ASN A 180 -7.81 12.29 2.33
N GLN A 181 -8.91 11.54 2.35
CA GLN A 181 -10.25 12.05 2.05
C GLN A 181 -11.08 11.96 3.32
N VAL A 182 -11.57 13.09 3.83
CA VAL A 182 -12.42 13.14 5.03
C VAL A 182 -13.72 13.82 4.71
N GLY A 183 -14.82 13.16 5.07
CA GLY A 183 -16.16 13.72 4.92
C GLY A 183 -16.63 13.69 3.47
N LEU A 184 -17.85 14.20 3.28
CA LEU A 184 -18.49 14.31 1.99
C LEU A 184 -19.08 15.72 1.85
N PRO A 185 -19.07 16.29 0.64
CA PRO A 185 -19.82 17.51 0.37
C PRO A 185 -21.30 17.32 0.72
N TRP A 186 -21.94 18.39 1.20
CA TRP A 186 -23.33 18.33 1.67
C TRP A 186 -24.30 17.76 0.62
N TYR A 187 -24.10 18.08 -0.66
CA TYR A 187 -24.96 17.62 -1.74
C TYR A 187 -24.84 16.11 -2.00
N ILE A 188 -23.66 15.50 -1.80
CA ILE A 188 -23.51 14.03 -1.88
C ILE A 188 -24.21 13.40 -0.68
N LYS A 189 -24.00 13.97 0.52
CA LYS A 189 -24.64 13.49 1.74
C LYS A 189 -26.18 13.51 1.64
N SER A 190 -26.75 14.54 1.02
CA SER A 190 -28.20 14.69 0.76
C SER A 190 -28.75 13.86 -0.41
N LEU A 191 -27.90 13.13 -1.14
CA LEU A 191 -28.36 12.19 -2.18
C LEU A 191 -28.33 10.75 -1.69
N MET A 192 -27.49 10.46 -0.69
CA MET A 192 -27.42 9.16 -0.04
C MET A 192 -28.59 8.93 0.93
N TYR A 193 -29.38 9.98 1.21
CA TYR A 193 -30.58 10.05 2.04
C TYR A 193 -31.48 11.18 1.58
#